data_AF-A0A1M5ISG9-F1
#
_entry.id   AF-A0A1M5ISG9-F1
#
_cell.length_a   1.000
_cell.length_b   1.000
_cell.length_c   1.000
_cell.angle_alpha   90.00
_cell.angle_beta   90.00
_cell.angle_gamma   90.00
#
_symmetry.space_group_name_H-M   'P 1'
#
loop_
_entity.id
_entity.type
_entity.pdbx_description
1 polymer ?
#
loop_
_entity_poly.entity_id
_entity_poly.type
_entity_poly.pdbx_seq_one_letter_code
_entity_poly.pdbx_strand_id
1 'polypeptide(L)'
;MNRQQREELLDSINLLENSRDEYIRNYAGVSVHDRTVRSVQLRKALENVKRPFAQLCEKMKTCDWLYLPFDLPEPARVRDSELTYFGMPPKTLSQLIVLIAASIKKQNVTVLSICTRNLAVYEMMFGFWNAPQKDNLDERVAAITEAEEKTGELFDKASEEFERILKMTDLVKTQMMSVTEAEQSAKAKSAEAAEKVAEIQALTEQLDARKQGLEELKESLTLKMNDAEDRDRQFAEKMESAQSLIDQACARISEIDSMTENSLKDVQACLTTSSEKVEKIKKMTDLVGGGSLGSSFNKRKRSLGWKARFWLFLSLVLFGGASWWIYNVFTRFGVHTDSVWADVVINVAMSSMAVFALIFALWEYGKERKLQEEYAFRETIVLTLTACLEQLDACNRDDVKKLLSDTVEKLCSKLPV
;
A
#
# COMPACT_ATOMS: atom_id res chain seq x y z
N MET A 1 96.23 73.21 -41.69
CA MET A 1 96.70 72.20 -40.70
C MET A 1 98.11 71.69 -41.06
N ASN A 2 99.00 71.42 -40.10
CA ASN A 2 100.32 70.81 -40.36
C ASN A 2 100.24 69.27 -40.37
N ARG A 3 101.32 68.56 -40.81
CA ARG A 3 101.31 67.09 -40.90
C ARG A 3 101.10 66.39 -39.55
N GLN A 4 101.68 66.92 -38.48
CA GLN A 4 101.56 66.36 -37.13
C GLN A 4 100.12 66.46 -36.59
N GLN A 5 99.46 67.60 -36.82
CA GLN A 5 98.04 67.82 -36.49
C GLN A 5 97.10 66.92 -37.30
N ARG A 6 97.46 66.63 -38.57
CA ARG A 6 96.72 65.68 -39.41
C ARG A 6 96.77 64.26 -38.83
N GLU A 7 97.95 63.80 -38.41
CA GLU A 7 98.13 62.49 -37.82
C GLU A 7 97.36 62.39 -36.49
N GLU A 8 97.44 63.41 -35.63
CA GLU A 8 96.66 63.49 -34.39
C GLU A 8 95.14 63.40 -34.65
N LEU A 9 94.66 64.04 -35.72
CA LEU A 9 93.25 63.98 -36.11
C LEU A 9 92.86 62.59 -36.65
N LEU A 10 93.71 61.96 -37.47
CA LEU A 10 93.48 60.61 -37.98
C LEU A 10 93.48 59.57 -36.85
N ASP A 11 94.35 59.71 -35.86
CA ASP A 11 94.35 58.85 -34.68
C ASP A 11 93.06 59.01 -33.86
N SER A 12 92.58 60.26 -33.75
CA SER A 12 91.29 60.56 -33.09
C SER A 12 90.10 59.96 -33.85
N ILE A 13 90.15 59.99 -35.19
CA ILE A 13 89.16 59.36 -36.09
C ILE A 13 89.15 57.84 -35.90
N ASN A 14 90.32 57.19 -35.89
CA ASN A 14 90.43 55.75 -35.64
C ASN A 14 89.90 55.36 -34.25
N LEU A 15 90.16 56.18 -33.22
CA LEU A 15 89.61 55.98 -31.88
C LEU A 15 88.07 56.01 -31.88
N LEU A 16 87.47 56.90 -32.65
CA LEU A 16 86.02 57.00 -32.80
C LEU A 16 85.44 55.77 -33.51
N GLU A 17 86.06 55.32 -34.61
CA GLU A 17 85.62 54.12 -35.34
C GLU A 17 85.66 52.89 -34.45
N ASN A 18 86.75 52.69 -33.71
CA ASN A 18 86.87 51.61 -32.74
C ASN A 18 85.79 51.68 -31.65
N SER A 19 85.51 52.88 -31.11
CA SER A 19 84.49 53.09 -30.09
C SER A 19 83.07 52.82 -30.63
N ARG A 20 82.81 53.16 -31.90
CA ARG A 20 81.54 52.89 -32.58
C ARG A 20 81.35 51.39 -32.81
N ASP A 21 82.38 50.70 -33.29
CA ASP A 21 82.31 49.28 -33.61
C ASP A 21 82.28 48.40 -32.33
N GLU A 22 82.92 48.86 -31.24
CA GLU A 22 82.74 48.30 -29.89
C GLU A 22 81.28 48.44 -29.42
N TYR A 23 80.67 49.61 -29.60
CA TYR A 23 79.25 49.81 -29.29
C TYR A 23 78.33 48.92 -30.13
N ILE A 24 78.54 48.83 -31.45
CA ILE A 24 77.72 47.97 -32.33
C ILE A 24 77.85 46.50 -31.91
N ARG A 25 79.07 46.00 -31.63
CA ARG A 25 79.28 44.62 -31.19
C ARG A 25 78.60 44.32 -29.85
N ASN A 26 78.72 45.21 -28.88
CA ASN A 26 78.13 45.01 -27.55
C ASN A 26 76.59 45.05 -27.55
N TYR A 27 75.96 45.65 -28.57
CA TYR A 27 74.51 45.88 -28.61
C TYR A 27 73.79 45.25 -29.82
N ALA A 28 74.48 44.55 -30.72
CA ALA A 28 73.87 43.84 -31.86
C ALA A 28 73.04 42.59 -31.46
N GLY A 29 73.21 42.08 -30.23
CA GLY A 29 72.53 40.86 -29.73
C GLY A 29 71.39 41.09 -28.73
N VAL A 30 71.05 42.34 -28.38
CA VAL A 30 69.99 42.61 -27.39
C VAL A 30 68.63 42.69 -28.08
N SER A 31 67.73 41.77 -27.68
CA SER A 31 66.35 41.62 -28.12
C SER A 31 65.57 42.94 -28.13
N VAL A 32 64.70 43.09 -29.15
CA VAL A 32 63.87 44.28 -29.44
C VAL A 32 62.97 44.70 -28.26
N HIS A 33 62.72 43.82 -27.29
CA HIS A 33 61.80 44.07 -26.18
C HIS A 33 62.37 44.84 -24.98
N ASP A 34 63.68 45.09 -24.89
CA ASP A 34 64.28 45.82 -23.74
C ASP A 34 64.94 47.15 -24.16
N ARG A 35 64.27 47.88 -25.08
CA ARG A 35 64.74 49.19 -25.54
C ARG A 35 64.32 50.27 -24.55
N THR A 36 65.20 50.61 -23.61
CA THR A 36 65.07 51.88 -22.87
C THR A 36 65.10 53.05 -23.86
N VAL A 37 64.32 54.11 -23.60
CA VAL A 37 64.21 55.33 -24.44
C VAL A 37 65.58 55.90 -24.85
N ARG A 38 66.60 55.74 -24.00
CA ARG A 38 67.99 56.15 -24.28
C ARG A 38 68.64 55.39 -25.45
N SER A 39 68.34 54.11 -25.65
CA SER A 39 68.94 53.30 -26.73
C SER A 39 68.47 53.73 -28.14
N VAL A 40 67.19 54.07 -28.28
CA VAL A 40 66.61 54.57 -29.53
C VAL A 40 67.13 55.98 -29.84
N GLN A 41 67.22 56.84 -28.81
CA GLN A 41 67.80 58.18 -28.95
C GLN A 41 69.29 58.14 -29.28
N LEU A 42 70.06 57.22 -28.69
CA LEU A 42 71.48 57.03 -28.97
C LEU A 42 71.70 56.49 -30.39
N ARG A 43 70.88 55.55 -30.88
CA ARG A 43 70.94 55.08 -32.28
C ARG A 43 70.68 56.22 -33.26
N LYS A 44 69.65 57.02 -33.03
CA LYS A 44 69.34 58.19 -33.85
C LYS A 44 70.45 59.25 -33.79
N ALA A 45 71.06 59.46 -32.62
CA ALA A 45 72.21 60.35 -32.46
C ALA A 45 73.47 59.82 -33.18
N LEU A 46 73.69 58.50 -33.17
CA LEU A 46 74.80 57.85 -33.87
C LEU A 46 74.64 57.91 -35.39
N GLU A 47 73.42 57.77 -35.92
CA GLU A 47 73.11 58.03 -37.33
C GLU A 47 73.43 59.47 -37.74
N ASN A 48 73.12 60.44 -36.86
CA ASN A 48 73.46 61.85 -37.10
C ASN A 48 74.97 62.12 -37.10
N VAL A 49 75.79 61.32 -36.40
CA VAL A 49 77.26 61.41 -36.41
C VAL A 49 77.87 60.80 -37.68
N LYS A 50 77.25 59.73 -38.22
CA LYS A 50 77.79 58.96 -39.34
C LYS A 50 78.08 59.83 -40.56
N ARG A 51 77.15 60.73 -40.89
CA ARG A 51 77.24 61.57 -42.08
C ARG A 51 78.35 62.63 -42.00
N PRO A 52 78.36 63.54 -40.99
CA PRO A 52 79.45 64.50 -40.84
C PRO A 52 80.81 63.81 -40.86
N PHE A 53 80.93 62.74 -40.08
CA PHE A 53 82.16 61.99 -39.98
C PHE A 53 82.64 61.38 -41.30
N ALA A 54 81.74 60.81 -42.10
CA ALA A 54 82.10 60.28 -43.42
C ALA A 54 82.65 61.37 -44.35
N GLN A 55 82.04 62.57 -44.32
CA GLN A 55 82.47 63.72 -45.12
C GLN A 55 83.83 64.26 -44.65
N LEU A 56 84.06 64.34 -43.34
CA LEU A 56 85.35 64.70 -42.79
C LEU A 56 86.44 63.67 -43.18
N CYS A 57 86.16 62.38 -43.06
CA CYS A 57 87.10 61.31 -43.45
C CYS A 57 87.46 61.38 -44.94
N GLU A 58 86.50 61.64 -45.81
CA GLU A 58 86.73 61.80 -47.24
C GLU A 58 87.63 63.02 -47.52
N LYS A 59 87.36 64.16 -46.87
CA LYS A 59 88.19 65.37 -46.99
C LYS A 59 89.60 65.22 -46.40
N MET A 60 89.79 64.33 -45.43
CA MET A 60 91.11 64.00 -44.89
C MET A 60 91.93 63.08 -45.81
N LYS A 61 91.25 62.33 -46.70
CA LYS A 61 91.87 61.50 -47.74
C LYS A 61 92.21 62.32 -48.98
N THR A 62 91.44 63.34 -49.34
CA THR A 62 91.82 64.30 -50.39
C THR A 62 92.90 65.26 -49.87
N CYS A 63 93.74 65.84 -50.75
CA CYS A 63 94.80 66.78 -50.33
C CYS A 63 94.27 68.14 -49.81
N ASP A 64 92.95 68.29 -49.63
CA ASP A 64 92.29 69.54 -49.26
C ASP A 64 92.44 69.89 -47.76
N TRP A 65 92.93 68.96 -46.94
CA TRP A 65 93.13 69.16 -45.49
C TRP A 65 94.15 70.25 -45.14
N LEU A 66 95.03 70.64 -46.07
CA LEU A 66 95.99 71.74 -45.83
C LEU A 66 95.27 73.05 -45.45
N TYR A 67 94.11 73.29 -46.04
CA TYR A 67 93.33 74.53 -45.90
C TYR A 67 92.36 74.52 -44.72
N LEU A 68 92.25 73.39 -44.00
CA LEU A 68 91.40 73.29 -42.82
C LEU A 68 92.12 73.81 -41.56
N PRO A 69 91.47 74.66 -40.74
CA PRO A 69 92.01 75.07 -39.45
C PRO A 69 91.86 73.93 -38.44
N PHE A 70 92.94 73.64 -37.72
CA PHE A 70 92.92 72.62 -36.67
C PHE A 70 92.19 73.12 -35.41
N ASP A 71 92.25 74.43 -35.16
CA ASP A 71 91.52 75.09 -34.09
C ASP A 71 90.06 75.32 -34.46
N LEU A 72 89.17 75.06 -33.51
CA LEU A 72 87.74 75.30 -33.68
C LEU A 72 87.47 76.81 -33.72
N PRO A 73 86.83 77.33 -34.80
CA PRO A 73 86.43 78.73 -34.87
C PRO A 73 85.40 79.04 -33.78
N GLU A 74 85.36 80.28 -33.27
CA GLU A 74 84.45 80.70 -32.18
C GLU A 74 82.98 80.25 -32.31
N PRO A 75 82.32 80.29 -33.47
CA PRO A 75 80.95 79.79 -33.63
C PRO A 75 80.80 78.26 -33.43
N ALA A 76 81.89 77.50 -33.55
CA ALA A 76 81.94 76.05 -33.30
C ALA A 76 82.47 75.70 -31.89
N ARG A 77 82.85 76.70 -31.08
CA ARG A 77 83.23 76.52 -29.67
C ARG A 77 81.99 76.48 -28.78
N VAL A 78 81.92 75.49 -27.90
CA VAL A 78 80.83 75.31 -26.94
C VAL A 78 80.83 76.47 -25.93
N ARG A 79 79.70 77.20 -25.80
CA ARG A 79 79.47 78.20 -24.73
C ARG A 79 78.77 77.65 -23.48
N ASP A 80 78.25 76.43 -23.56
CA ASP A 80 77.42 75.85 -22.50
C ASP A 80 78.27 75.20 -21.39
N SER A 81 77.96 75.56 -20.14
CA SER A 81 78.65 75.14 -18.91
C SER A 81 78.50 73.64 -18.56
N GLU A 82 77.76 72.87 -19.34
CA GLU A 82 77.43 71.46 -19.06
C GLU A 82 78.35 70.44 -19.78
N LEU A 83 79.34 70.91 -20.53
CA LEU A 83 80.22 70.08 -21.37
C LEU A 83 81.66 70.04 -20.83
N THR A 84 81.84 69.52 -19.62
CA THR A 84 83.17 69.30 -19.04
C THR A 84 83.37 67.83 -18.68
N TYR A 85 83.96 67.07 -19.59
CA TYR A 85 84.55 65.78 -19.25
C TYR A 85 85.95 65.95 -18.62
N PHE A 86 86.58 67.11 -18.82
CA PHE A 86 87.91 67.48 -18.27
C PHE A 86 88.04 68.97 -17.86
N GLY A 87 86.93 69.68 -17.64
CA GLY A 87 86.97 71.07 -17.15
C GLY A 87 87.32 72.16 -18.18
N MET A 88 87.48 71.85 -19.47
CA MET A 88 87.71 72.84 -20.53
C MET A 88 86.95 72.50 -21.83
N PRO A 89 86.37 73.50 -22.54
CA PRO A 89 85.71 73.27 -23.83
C PRO A 89 86.73 72.85 -24.90
N PRO A 90 86.36 71.97 -25.86
CA PRO A 90 87.27 71.52 -26.90
C PRO A 90 87.71 72.73 -27.75
N LYS A 91 89.02 72.94 -27.82
CA LYS A 91 89.63 74.04 -28.60
C LYS A 91 90.08 73.58 -29.99
N THR A 92 90.30 72.27 -30.17
CA THR A 92 90.78 71.68 -31.43
C THR A 92 89.79 70.64 -31.98
N LEU A 93 89.82 70.42 -33.30
CA LEU A 93 88.97 69.44 -33.97
C LEU A 93 89.22 68.00 -33.45
N SER A 94 90.47 67.65 -33.13
CA SER A 94 90.81 66.37 -32.50
C SER A 94 90.11 66.19 -31.15
N GLN A 95 90.14 67.22 -30.28
CA GLN A 95 89.46 67.17 -28.97
C GLN A 95 87.95 66.98 -29.11
N LEU A 96 87.33 67.57 -30.14
CA LEU A 96 85.90 67.38 -30.42
C LEU A 96 85.60 65.92 -30.80
N ILE A 97 86.42 65.31 -31.66
CA ILE A 97 86.26 63.91 -32.09
C ILE A 97 86.48 62.94 -30.91
N VAL A 98 87.50 63.17 -30.09
CA VAL A 98 87.75 62.38 -28.87
C VAL A 98 86.58 62.48 -27.90
N LEU A 99 85.97 63.67 -27.75
CA LEU A 99 84.81 63.88 -26.91
C LEU A 99 83.58 63.13 -27.44
N ILE A 100 83.38 63.09 -28.77
CA ILE A 100 82.33 62.27 -29.41
C ILE A 100 82.56 60.79 -29.08
N ALA A 101 83.78 60.28 -29.23
CA ALA A 101 84.12 58.89 -28.94
C ALA A 101 83.86 58.53 -27.46
N ALA A 102 84.30 59.37 -26.53
CA ALA A 102 84.07 59.20 -25.10
C ALA A 102 82.57 59.23 -24.73
N SER A 103 81.78 60.02 -25.47
CA SER A 103 80.33 60.16 -25.25
C SER A 103 79.54 58.97 -25.76
N ILE A 104 80.00 58.32 -26.84
CA ILE A 104 79.46 57.04 -27.30
C ILE A 104 79.73 55.95 -26.25
N LYS A 105 80.95 55.89 -25.72
CA LYS A 105 81.32 54.90 -24.68
C LYS A 105 80.51 55.06 -23.39
N LYS A 106 80.23 56.30 -22.97
CA LYS A 106 79.40 56.59 -21.78
C LYS A 106 77.90 56.74 -22.04
N GLN A 107 77.44 56.56 -23.28
CA GLN A 107 76.03 56.67 -23.69
C GLN A 107 75.37 58.02 -23.34
N ASN A 108 76.15 59.12 -23.35
CA ASN A 108 75.64 60.46 -23.06
C ASN A 108 75.09 61.10 -24.35
N VAL A 109 73.79 60.93 -24.60
CA VAL A 109 73.10 61.41 -25.82
C VAL A 109 73.14 62.94 -25.95
N THR A 110 73.03 63.67 -24.83
CA THR A 110 73.02 65.13 -24.82
C THR A 110 74.36 65.69 -25.32
N VAL A 111 75.46 65.20 -24.73
CA VAL A 111 76.83 65.58 -25.14
C VAL A 111 77.10 65.16 -26.58
N LEU A 112 76.68 63.95 -26.98
CA LEU A 112 76.85 63.47 -28.35
C LEU A 112 76.17 64.41 -29.35
N SER A 113 74.91 64.78 -29.11
CA SER A 113 74.15 65.64 -30.00
C SER A 113 74.75 67.05 -30.16
N ILE A 114 75.30 67.62 -29.09
CA ILE A 114 75.94 68.93 -29.10
C ILE A 114 77.26 68.88 -29.89
N CYS A 115 78.08 67.85 -29.64
CA CYS A 115 79.33 67.69 -30.37
C CYS A 115 79.12 67.43 -31.87
N THR A 116 78.10 66.64 -32.23
CA THR A 116 77.73 66.41 -33.65
C THR A 116 77.25 67.68 -34.33
N ARG A 117 76.49 68.53 -33.63
CA ARG A 117 76.07 69.83 -34.15
C ARG A 117 77.28 70.72 -34.41
N ASN A 118 78.24 70.78 -33.51
CA ASN A 118 79.44 71.59 -33.68
C ASN A 118 80.32 71.08 -34.82
N LEU A 119 80.39 69.77 -35.01
CA LEU A 119 81.05 69.17 -36.16
C LEU A 119 80.33 69.56 -37.47
N ALA A 120 79.00 69.47 -37.52
CA ALA A 120 78.22 69.90 -38.69
C ALA A 120 78.39 71.41 -38.99
N VAL A 121 78.43 72.26 -37.96
CA VAL A 121 78.69 73.72 -38.12
C VAL A 121 80.09 73.94 -38.69
N TYR A 122 81.10 73.21 -38.22
CA TYR A 122 82.44 73.26 -38.78
C TYR A 122 82.44 72.88 -40.28
N GLU A 123 81.80 71.78 -40.66
CA GLU A 123 81.72 71.33 -42.06
C GLU A 123 80.94 72.28 -42.97
N MET A 124 79.90 72.92 -42.45
CA MET A 124 79.15 73.97 -43.15
C MET A 124 80.03 75.21 -43.36
N MET A 125 80.79 75.64 -42.36
CA MET A 125 81.66 76.82 -42.47
C MET A 125 82.76 76.65 -43.51
N PHE A 126 83.26 75.43 -43.67
CA PHE A 126 84.31 75.12 -44.65
C PHE A 126 83.76 74.53 -45.97
N GLY A 127 82.44 74.58 -46.16
CA GLY A 127 81.79 74.41 -47.46
C GLY A 127 81.78 72.99 -48.01
N PHE A 128 81.96 71.97 -47.17
CA PHE A 128 81.90 70.56 -47.61
C PHE A 128 80.73 69.77 -47.01
N TRP A 129 79.88 70.44 -46.23
CA TRP A 129 78.54 69.95 -45.92
C TRP A 129 77.72 69.80 -47.22
N ASN A 130 77.24 68.58 -47.49
CA ASN A 130 76.49 68.20 -48.72
C ASN A 130 77.29 68.13 -50.04
N ALA A 131 78.60 67.85 -50.03
CA ALA A 131 79.29 67.50 -51.28
C ALA A 131 78.59 66.29 -51.96
N PRO A 132 78.14 66.40 -53.23
CA PRO A 132 77.43 65.33 -53.90
C PRO A 132 78.38 64.16 -54.17
N GLN A 133 78.01 62.98 -53.67
CA GLN A 133 78.66 61.71 -54.00
C GLN A 133 78.44 61.48 -55.51
N LYS A 134 79.53 61.46 -56.28
CA LYS A 134 79.50 61.32 -57.75
C LYS A 134 79.15 59.86 -58.10
N ASP A 135 77.87 59.53 -58.18
CA ASP A 135 77.40 58.19 -58.55
C ASP A 135 76.91 58.14 -60.02
N ASN A 136 77.33 57.09 -60.74
CA ASN A 136 77.06 56.81 -62.16
C ASN A 136 75.55 56.72 -62.47
N LEU A 137 75.05 57.53 -63.40
CA LEU A 137 73.63 57.52 -63.82
C LEU A 137 73.23 56.23 -64.55
N ASP A 138 74.13 55.65 -65.34
CA ASP A 138 73.84 54.48 -66.19
C ASP A 138 73.62 53.21 -65.37
N GLU A 139 74.34 53.06 -64.26
CA GLU A 139 74.20 51.93 -63.33
C GLU A 139 72.86 51.98 -62.58
N ARG A 140 72.35 53.19 -62.33
CA ARG A 140 71.02 53.39 -61.71
C ARG A 140 69.89 53.06 -62.67
N VAL A 141 70.01 53.40 -63.95
CA VAL A 141 68.99 53.07 -64.97
C VAL A 141 68.91 51.56 -65.15
N ALA A 142 70.05 50.86 -65.27
CA ALA A 142 70.07 49.40 -65.34
C ALA A 142 69.46 48.74 -64.09
N ALA A 143 69.79 49.24 -62.89
CA ALA A 143 69.20 48.75 -61.65
C ALA A 143 67.69 49.03 -61.53
N ILE A 144 67.20 50.13 -62.10
CA ILE A 144 65.76 50.44 -62.15
C ILE A 144 65.04 49.48 -63.08
N THR A 145 65.54 49.21 -64.29
CA THR A 145 64.90 48.28 -65.22
C THR A 145 64.87 46.84 -64.67
N GLU A 146 65.95 46.39 -64.02
CA GLU A 146 66.00 45.08 -63.36
C GLU A 146 65.03 45.03 -62.16
N ALA A 147 64.87 46.13 -61.42
CA ALA A 147 63.89 46.22 -60.35
C ALA A 147 62.46 46.21 -60.87
N GLU A 148 62.17 46.88 -61.99
CA GLU A 148 60.86 46.88 -62.64
C GLU A 148 60.45 45.47 -63.09
N GLU A 149 61.35 44.74 -63.75
CA GLU A 149 61.12 43.34 -64.16
C GLU A 149 60.87 42.43 -62.95
N LYS A 150 61.70 42.53 -61.90
CA LYS A 150 61.49 41.80 -60.64
C LYS A 150 60.17 42.16 -59.96
N THR A 151 59.75 43.43 -59.99
CA THR A 151 58.44 43.82 -59.44
C THR A 151 57.27 43.29 -60.25
N GLY A 152 57.41 43.18 -61.58
CA GLY A 152 56.42 42.55 -62.45
C GLY A 152 56.26 41.06 -62.13
N GLU A 153 57.35 40.30 -62.05
CA GLU A 153 57.31 38.89 -61.67
C GLU A 153 56.71 38.66 -60.27
N LEU A 154 57.02 39.55 -59.31
CA LEU A 154 56.44 39.50 -57.98
C LEU A 154 54.95 39.80 -58.00
N PHE A 155 54.50 40.71 -58.87
CA PHE A 155 53.08 41.03 -59.03
C PHE A 155 52.30 39.88 -59.64
N ASP A 156 52.83 39.22 -60.67
CA ASP A 156 52.21 38.05 -61.28
C ASP A 156 52.10 36.89 -60.28
N LYS A 157 53.19 36.60 -59.55
CA LYS A 157 53.17 35.62 -58.45
C LYS A 157 52.14 35.99 -57.38
N ALA A 158 52.06 37.27 -56.99
CA ALA A 158 51.07 37.72 -56.03
C ALA A 158 49.63 37.54 -56.55
N SER A 159 49.38 37.83 -57.83
CA SER A 159 48.08 37.66 -58.47
C SER A 159 47.65 36.19 -58.51
N GLU A 160 48.57 35.28 -58.84
CA GLU A 160 48.30 33.83 -58.80
C GLU A 160 47.97 33.33 -57.39
N GLU A 161 48.69 33.81 -56.37
CA GLU A 161 48.38 33.51 -54.97
C GLU A 161 46.99 34.05 -54.56
N PHE A 162 46.63 35.26 -54.99
CA PHE A 162 45.29 35.82 -54.73
C PHE A 162 44.17 35.00 -55.36
N GLU A 163 44.32 34.56 -56.62
CA GLU A 163 43.34 33.67 -57.24
C GLU A 163 43.20 32.34 -56.48
N ARG A 164 44.32 31.78 -56.00
CA ARG A 164 44.30 30.56 -55.21
C ARG A 164 43.57 30.76 -53.88
N ILE A 165 43.81 31.88 -53.21
CA ILE A 165 43.12 32.26 -51.96
C ILE A 165 41.62 32.44 -52.20
N LEU A 166 41.21 33.07 -53.31
CA LEU A 166 39.79 33.22 -53.65
C LEU A 166 39.11 31.85 -53.86
N LYS A 167 39.74 30.95 -54.64
CA LYS A 167 39.23 29.58 -54.84
C LYS A 167 39.14 28.80 -53.52
N MET A 168 40.13 28.93 -52.64
CA MET A 168 40.08 28.34 -51.30
C MET A 168 38.98 28.94 -50.44
N THR A 169 38.75 30.25 -50.53
CA THR A 169 37.70 30.94 -49.76
C THR A 169 36.31 30.45 -50.16
N ASP A 170 36.05 30.29 -51.46
CA ASP A 170 34.77 29.74 -51.94
C ASP A 170 34.57 28.28 -51.53
N LEU A 171 35.64 27.48 -51.56
CA LEU A 171 35.61 26.10 -51.09
C LEU A 171 35.29 26.04 -49.59
N VAL A 172 35.97 26.85 -48.77
CA VAL A 172 35.74 26.95 -47.32
C VAL A 172 34.32 27.40 -47.03
N LYS A 173 33.79 28.38 -47.78
CA LYS A 173 32.41 28.84 -47.65
C LYS A 173 31.41 27.71 -47.93
N THR A 174 31.63 26.95 -49.00
CA THR A 174 30.78 25.82 -49.36
C THR A 174 30.82 24.71 -48.29
N GLN A 175 32.02 24.39 -47.79
CA GLN A 175 32.19 23.44 -46.68
C GLN A 175 31.49 23.94 -45.41
N MET A 176 31.63 25.22 -45.06
CA MET A 176 31.01 25.81 -43.88
C MET A 176 29.48 25.76 -43.93
N MET A 177 28.88 25.98 -45.11
CA MET A 177 27.43 25.80 -45.31
C MET A 177 27.02 24.35 -45.06
N SER A 178 27.72 23.38 -45.64
CA SER A 178 27.41 21.95 -45.43
C SER A 178 27.58 21.50 -43.97
N VAL A 179 28.59 22.03 -43.25
CA VAL A 179 28.79 21.78 -41.81
C VAL A 179 27.66 22.39 -41.00
N THR A 180 27.19 23.60 -41.34
CA THR A 180 26.08 24.25 -40.64
C THR A 180 24.78 23.47 -40.81
N GLU A 181 24.49 22.97 -42.02
CA GLU A 181 23.33 22.10 -42.28
C GLU A 181 23.43 20.78 -41.52
N ALA A 182 24.62 20.16 -41.48
CA ALA A 182 24.86 18.95 -40.71
C ALA A 182 24.68 19.18 -39.20
N GLU A 183 25.13 20.32 -38.66
CA GLU A 183 24.96 20.69 -37.26
C GLU A 183 23.48 20.90 -36.91
N GLN A 184 22.71 21.58 -37.76
CA GLN A 184 21.27 21.77 -37.56
C GLN A 184 20.53 20.44 -37.60
N SER A 185 20.86 19.55 -38.54
CA SER A 185 20.30 18.20 -38.62
C SER A 185 20.65 17.35 -37.39
N ALA A 186 21.89 17.43 -36.92
CA ALA A 186 22.33 16.74 -35.71
C ALA A 186 21.61 17.24 -34.46
N LYS A 187 21.40 18.56 -34.33
CA LYS A 187 20.61 19.16 -33.24
C LYS A 187 19.15 18.69 -33.27
N ALA A 188 18.51 18.68 -34.43
CA ALA A 188 17.14 18.18 -34.57
C ALA A 188 17.02 16.70 -34.16
N LYS A 189 17.92 15.84 -34.65
CA LYS A 189 17.96 14.42 -34.27
C LYS A 189 18.28 14.21 -32.79
N SER A 190 19.15 15.02 -32.21
CA SER A 190 19.45 14.97 -30.79
C SER A 190 18.24 15.37 -29.93
N ALA A 191 17.43 16.33 -30.37
CA ALA A 191 16.20 16.71 -29.69
C ALA A 191 15.15 15.60 -29.75
N GLU A 192 14.96 14.98 -30.93
CA GLU A 192 14.08 13.83 -31.10
C GLU A 192 14.52 12.64 -30.23
N ALA A 193 15.83 12.36 -30.17
CA ALA A 193 16.37 11.33 -29.30
C ALA A 193 16.10 11.62 -27.81
N ALA A 194 16.22 12.88 -27.37
CA ALA A 194 15.91 13.27 -26.01
C ALA A 194 14.41 13.08 -25.66
N GLU A 195 13.51 13.40 -26.59
CA GLU A 195 12.07 13.15 -26.44
C GLU A 195 11.78 11.65 -26.32
N LYS A 196 12.39 10.83 -27.19
CA LYS A 196 12.24 9.37 -27.14
C LYS A 196 12.80 8.76 -25.85
N VAL A 197 13.90 9.30 -25.32
CA VAL A 197 14.43 8.87 -24.02
C VAL A 197 13.45 9.22 -22.89
N ALA A 198 12.82 10.39 -22.91
CA ALA A 198 11.80 10.75 -21.93
C ALA A 198 10.57 9.84 -22.00
N GLU A 199 10.12 9.48 -23.21
CA GLU A 199 9.03 8.53 -23.44
C GLU A 199 9.37 7.14 -22.88
N ILE A 200 10.60 6.65 -23.11
CA ILE A 200 11.08 5.37 -22.56
C ILE A 200 11.13 5.40 -21.02
N GLN A 201 11.56 6.51 -20.42
CA GLN A 201 11.59 6.66 -18.96
C GLN A 201 10.17 6.60 -18.37
N ALA A 202 9.21 7.32 -18.97
CA ALA A 202 7.82 7.28 -18.55
C ALA A 202 7.20 5.87 -18.68
N LEU A 203 7.50 5.14 -19.77
CA LEU A 203 7.08 3.75 -19.94
C LEU A 203 7.73 2.82 -18.91
N THR A 204 8.98 3.08 -18.52
CA THR A 204 9.68 2.30 -17.49
C THR A 204 9.02 2.46 -16.13
N GLU A 205 8.68 3.69 -15.74
CA GLU A 205 7.95 3.97 -14.50
C GLU A 205 6.57 3.31 -14.47
N GLN A 206 5.84 3.33 -15.60
CA GLN A 206 4.57 2.61 -15.72
C GLN A 206 4.74 1.09 -15.58
N LEU A 207 5.82 0.52 -16.12
CA LEU A 207 6.11 -0.90 -16.02
C LEU A 207 6.41 -1.30 -14.57
N ASP A 208 7.19 -0.51 -13.85
CA ASP A 208 7.48 -0.74 -12.44
C ASP A 208 6.24 -0.65 -11.56
N ALA A 209 5.38 0.36 -11.77
CA ALA A 209 4.09 0.48 -11.08
C ALA A 209 3.19 -0.74 -11.36
N ARG A 210 3.15 -1.21 -12.61
CA ARG A 210 2.36 -2.39 -12.99
C ARG A 210 2.93 -3.68 -12.40
N LYS A 211 4.25 -3.77 -12.25
CA LYS A 211 4.93 -4.90 -11.61
C LYS A 211 4.61 -4.95 -10.11
N GLN A 212 4.62 -3.81 -9.42
CA GLN A 212 4.19 -3.73 -8.02
C GLN A 212 2.74 -4.20 -7.85
N GLY A 213 1.82 -3.70 -8.68
CA GLY A 213 0.43 -4.14 -8.66
C GLY A 213 0.24 -5.64 -8.97
N LEU A 214 1.13 -6.24 -9.78
CA LEU A 214 1.11 -7.67 -10.06
C LEU A 214 1.59 -8.51 -8.87
N GLU A 215 2.59 -8.04 -8.11
CA GLU A 215 3.01 -8.71 -6.88
C GLU A 215 1.93 -8.60 -5.78
N GLU A 216 1.27 -7.44 -5.64
CA GLU A 216 0.11 -7.30 -4.73
C GLU A 216 -1.04 -8.24 -5.12
N LEU A 217 -1.33 -8.34 -6.42
CA LEU A 217 -2.36 -9.26 -6.92
C LEU A 217 -1.99 -10.71 -6.65
N LYS A 218 -0.72 -11.07 -6.82
CA LYS A 218 -0.18 -12.41 -6.54
C LYS A 218 -0.30 -12.74 -5.05
N GLU A 219 0.06 -11.81 -4.17
CA GLU A 219 -0.09 -12.00 -2.72
C GLU A 219 -1.57 -12.18 -2.34
N SER A 220 -2.47 -11.35 -2.89
CA SER A 220 -3.92 -11.51 -2.70
C SER A 220 -4.44 -12.84 -3.23
N LEU A 221 -3.93 -13.31 -4.37
CA LEU A 221 -4.28 -14.62 -4.93
C LEU A 221 -3.83 -15.76 -4.00
N THR A 222 -2.61 -15.68 -3.46
CA THR A 222 -2.09 -16.70 -2.53
C THR A 222 -2.90 -16.75 -1.23
N LEU A 223 -3.28 -15.59 -0.68
CA LEU A 223 -4.16 -15.53 0.49
C LEU A 223 -5.53 -16.16 0.20
N LYS A 224 -6.16 -15.80 -0.92
CA LYS A 224 -7.45 -16.37 -1.32
C LYS A 224 -7.39 -17.87 -1.61
N MET A 225 -6.25 -18.35 -2.10
CA MET A 225 -6.03 -19.77 -2.34
C MET A 225 -5.92 -20.53 -1.02
N ASN A 226 -5.14 -20.02 -0.06
CA ASN A 226 -5.09 -20.60 1.30
C ASN A 226 -6.47 -20.57 1.97
N ASP A 227 -7.22 -19.47 1.87
CA ASP A 227 -8.60 -19.37 2.39
C ASP A 227 -9.57 -20.34 1.70
N ALA A 228 -9.31 -20.71 0.44
CA ALA A 228 -10.09 -21.73 -0.27
C ALA A 228 -9.73 -23.13 0.21
N GLU A 229 -8.44 -23.43 0.36
CA GLU A 229 -7.94 -24.71 0.90
C GLU A 229 -8.46 -24.95 2.34
N ASP A 230 -8.43 -23.92 3.19
CA ASP A 230 -8.98 -24.00 4.55
C ASP A 230 -10.49 -24.24 4.55
N ARG A 231 -11.23 -23.63 3.62
CA ARG A 231 -12.66 -23.88 3.47
C ARG A 231 -12.96 -25.29 2.96
N ASP A 232 -12.19 -25.80 2.01
CA ASP A 232 -12.31 -27.17 1.51
C ASP A 232 -12.02 -28.17 2.63
N ARG A 233 -11.02 -27.91 3.48
CA ARG A 233 -10.74 -28.71 4.67
C ARG A 233 -11.90 -28.70 5.66
N GLN A 234 -12.44 -27.53 5.99
CA GLN A 234 -13.62 -27.43 6.87
C GLN A 234 -14.85 -28.13 6.29
N PHE A 235 -15.01 -28.08 4.97
CA PHE A 235 -16.10 -28.77 4.28
C PHE A 235 -15.92 -30.29 4.37
N ALA A 236 -14.70 -30.80 4.16
CA ALA A 236 -14.38 -32.22 4.32
C ALA A 236 -14.65 -32.72 5.75
N GLU A 237 -14.21 -31.97 6.78
CA GLU A 237 -14.47 -32.30 8.19
C GLU A 237 -15.98 -32.32 8.50
N LYS A 238 -16.74 -31.34 7.99
CA LYS A 238 -18.21 -31.33 8.13
C LYS A 238 -18.86 -32.50 7.41
N MET A 239 -18.38 -32.85 6.21
CA MET A 239 -18.89 -33.98 5.43
C MET A 239 -18.68 -35.30 6.17
N GLU A 240 -17.50 -35.50 6.77
CA GLU A 240 -17.20 -36.67 7.59
C GLU A 240 -18.09 -36.72 8.84
N SER A 241 -18.30 -35.58 9.52
CA SER A 241 -19.22 -35.51 10.66
C SER A 241 -20.67 -35.82 10.26
N ALA A 242 -21.13 -35.32 9.11
CA ALA A 242 -22.47 -35.58 8.59
C ALA A 242 -22.64 -37.05 8.21
N GLN A 243 -21.62 -37.67 7.60
CA GLN A 243 -21.61 -39.10 7.30
C GLN A 243 -21.74 -39.92 8.58
N SER A 244 -21.00 -39.58 9.64
CA SER A 244 -21.10 -40.28 10.93
C SER A 244 -22.49 -40.17 11.57
N LEU A 245 -23.18 -39.02 11.39
CA LEU A 245 -24.54 -38.83 11.87
C LEU A 245 -25.56 -39.62 11.04
N ILE A 246 -25.35 -39.70 9.72
CA ILE A 246 -26.17 -40.55 8.83
C ILE A 246 -26.03 -42.02 9.24
N ASP A 247 -24.81 -42.49 9.47
CA ASP A 247 -24.56 -43.88 9.89
C ASP A 247 -25.22 -44.18 11.24
N GLN A 248 -25.16 -43.24 12.20
CA GLN A 248 -25.86 -43.36 13.48
C GLN A 248 -27.40 -43.37 13.31
N ALA A 249 -27.94 -42.53 12.43
CA ALA A 249 -29.38 -42.50 12.15
C ALA A 249 -29.84 -43.81 11.51
N CYS A 250 -29.10 -44.35 10.54
CA CYS A 250 -29.35 -45.65 9.92
C CYS A 250 -29.33 -46.79 10.95
N ALA A 251 -28.36 -46.79 11.88
CA ALA A 251 -28.29 -47.77 12.95
C ALA A 251 -29.52 -47.70 13.87
N ARG A 252 -29.97 -46.49 14.25
CA ARG A 252 -31.18 -46.30 15.06
C ARG A 252 -32.46 -46.70 14.34
N ILE A 253 -32.57 -46.42 13.03
CA ILE A 253 -33.72 -46.85 12.23
C ILE A 253 -33.79 -48.39 12.20
N SER A 254 -32.66 -49.07 11.98
CA SER A 254 -32.59 -50.53 12.03
C SER A 254 -33.00 -51.10 13.39
N GLU A 255 -32.58 -50.46 14.49
CA GLU A 255 -33.00 -50.83 15.84
C GLU A 255 -34.52 -50.65 16.03
N ILE A 256 -35.09 -49.52 15.61
CA ILE A 256 -36.53 -49.26 15.66
C ILE A 256 -37.32 -50.27 14.83
N ASP A 257 -36.86 -50.61 13.62
CA ASP A 257 -37.51 -51.63 12.78
C ASP A 257 -37.53 -52.98 13.49
N SER A 258 -36.41 -53.39 14.11
CA SER A 258 -36.34 -54.64 14.87
C SER A 258 -37.27 -54.64 16.10
N MET A 259 -37.36 -53.51 16.82
CA MET A 259 -38.28 -53.36 17.95
C MET A 259 -39.73 -53.37 17.50
N THR A 260 -40.02 -52.75 16.35
CA THR A 260 -41.36 -52.71 15.77
C THR A 260 -41.79 -54.11 15.35
N GLU A 261 -40.91 -54.88 14.68
CA GLU A 261 -41.21 -56.25 14.29
C GLU A 261 -41.48 -57.15 15.51
N ASN A 262 -40.68 -57.01 16.56
CA ASN A 262 -40.89 -57.74 17.82
C ASN A 262 -42.21 -57.33 18.49
N SER A 263 -42.49 -56.03 18.57
CA SER A 263 -43.75 -55.51 19.13
C SER A 263 -44.97 -55.98 18.33
N LEU A 264 -44.84 -56.08 17.00
CA LEU A 264 -45.91 -56.55 16.13
C LEU A 264 -46.16 -58.05 16.32
N LYS A 265 -45.12 -58.86 16.51
CA LYS A 265 -45.22 -60.27 16.92
C LYS A 265 -45.91 -60.41 18.27
N ASP A 266 -45.55 -59.59 19.25
CA ASP A 266 -46.16 -59.59 20.59
C ASP A 266 -47.65 -59.19 20.54
N VAL A 267 -47.98 -58.15 19.78
CA VAL A 267 -49.38 -57.72 19.56
C VAL A 267 -50.17 -58.82 18.86
N GLN A 268 -49.59 -59.50 17.86
CA GLN A 268 -50.26 -60.59 17.16
C GLN A 268 -50.51 -61.80 18.09
N ALA A 269 -49.54 -62.15 18.95
CA ALA A 269 -49.70 -63.18 19.98
C ALA A 269 -50.74 -62.78 21.05
N CYS A 270 -50.82 -61.49 21.38
CA CYS A 270 -51.85 -60.97 22.28
C CYS A 270 -53.25 -61.05 21.64
N LEU A 271 -53.38 -60.68 20.36
CA LEU A 271 -54.62 -60.74 19.60
C LEU A 271 -55.17 -62.17 19.47
N THR A 272 -54.31 -63.17 19.22
CA THR A 272 -54.73 -64.58 19.19
C THR A 272 -55.17 -65.06 20.57
N THR A 273 -54.47 -64.67 21.62
CA THR A 273 -54.86 -65.01 23.00
C THR A 273 -56.19 -64.34 23.40
N SER A 274 -56.39 -63.09 22.98
CA SER A 274 -57.62 -62.34 23.25
C SER A 274 -58.79 -62.85 22.42
N SER A 275 -58.60 -63.28 21.17
CA SER A 275 -59.67 -63.90 20.38
C SER A 275 -60.14 -65.24 20.97
N GLU A 276 -59.22 -66.08 21.45
CA GLU A 276 -59.55 -67.32 22.16
C GLU A 276 -60.34 -67.05 23.46
N LYS A 277 -60.00 -65.98 24.18
CA LYS A 277 -60.71 -65.56 25.39
C LYS A 277 -62.07 -64.95 25.07
N VAL A 278 -62.20 -64.15 24.01
CA VAL A 278 -63.47 -63.60 23.54
C VAL A 278 -64.41 -64.72 23.09
N GLU A 279 -63.90 -65.77 22.45
CA GLU A 279 -64.71 -66.94 22.09
C GLU A 279 -65.22 -67.70 23.33
N LYS A 280 -64.39 -67.83 24.39
CA LYS A 280 -64.81 -68.38 25.69
C LYS A 280 -65.84 -67.51 26.39
N ILE A 281 -65.65 -66.18 26.37
CA ILE A 281 -66.61 -65.23 26.95
C ILE A 281 -67.92 -65.23 26.15
N LYS A 282 -67.88 -65.37 24.82
CA LYS A 282 -69.08 -65.50 23.98
C LYS A 282 -69.82 -66.80 24.28
N LYS A 283 -69.13 -67.92 24.49
CA LYS A 283 -69.75 -69.18 24.96
C LYS A 283 -70.37 -69.03 26.36
N MET A 284 -69.72 -68.32 27.28
CA MET A 284 -70.30 -67.99 28.60
C MET A 284 -71.46 -66.99 28.50
N THR A 285 -71.42 -66.06 27.56
CA THR A 285 -72.47 -65.05 27.35
C THR A 285 -73.66 -65.61 26.59
N ASP A 286 -73.51 -66.61 25.71
CA ASP A 286 -74.65 -67.37 25.17
C ASP A 286 -75.27 -68.28 26.26
N LEU A 287 -74.47 -68.78 27.21
CA LEU A 287 -74.95 -69.48 28.40
C LEU A 287 -75.70 -68.57 29.39
N VAL A 288 -75.30 -67.30 29.52
CA VAL A 288 -75.93 -66.31 30.42
C VAL A 288 -77.04 -65.49 29.73
N GLY A 289 -76.92 -65.29 28.42
CA GLY A 289 -77.78 -64.50 27.53
C GLY A 289 -79.04 -65.23 27.07
N GLY A 290 -79.24 -66.47 27.52
CA GLY A 290 -80.54 -67.15 27.46
C GLY A 290 -81.54 -66.57 28.46
N GLY A 291 -81.88 -65.27 28.37
CA GLY A 291 -83.12 -64.61 28.83
C GLY A 291 -83.71 -64.90 30.24
N SER A 292 -83.01 -65.62 31.11
CA SER A 292 -83.60 -66.29 32.27
C SER A 292 -83.24 -65.60 33.59
N LEU A 293 -82.03 -65.03 33.74
CA LEU A 293 -81.61 -64.47 35.02
C LEU A 293 -82.24 -63.10 35.32
N GLY A 294 -82.25 -62.16 34.37
CA GLY A 294 -82.85 -60.84 34.59
C GLY A 294 -84.36 -60.87 34.87
N SER A 295 -85.09 -61.78 34.22
CA SER A 295 -86.53 -61.95 34.45
C SER A 295 -86.84 -62.65 35.78
N SER A 296 -85.98 -63.58 36.23
CA SER A 296 -86.11 -64.25 37.53
C SER A 296 -85.81 -63.30 38.71
N PHE A 297 -84.79 -62.42 38.57
CA PHE A 297 -84.49 -61.40 39.59
C PHE A 297 -85.59 -60.34 39.70
N ASN A 298 -86.12 -59.85 38.57
CA ASN A 298 -87.21 -58.87 38.59
C ASN A 298 -88.53 -59.49 39.15
N LYS A 299 -88.83 -60.76 38.83
CA LYS A 299 -89.97 -61.49 39.44
C LYS A 299 -89.81 -61.66 40.96
N ARG A 300 -88.61 -61.96 41.46
CA ARG A 300 -88.35 -62.08 42.92
C ARG A 300 -88.39 -60.74 43.64
N LYS A 301 -87.83 -59.66 43.07
CA LYS A 301 -87.91 -58.32 43.67
C LYS A 301 -89.36 -57.83 43.79
N ARG A 302 -90.20 -58.11 42.79
CA ARG A 302 -91.62 -57.74 42.80
C ARG A 302 -92.43 -58.56 43.81
N SER A 303 -92.10 -59.84 44.04
CA SER A 303 -92.77 -60.66 45.05
C SER A 303 -92.35 -60.32 46.48
N LEU A 304 -91.07 -59.97 46.71
CA LEU A 304 -90.56 -59.49 48.01
C LEU A 304 -91.15 -58.12 48.39
N GLY A 305 -91.23 -57.19 47.43
CA GLY A 305 -91.85 -55.87 47.68
C GLY A 305 -93.35 -55.95 48.00
N TRP A 306 -94.06 -56.97 47.48
CA TRP A 306 -95.45 -57.22 47.84
C TRP A 306 -95.60 -57.70 49.28
N LYS A 307 -94.74 -58.64 49.72
CA LYS A 307 -94.75 -59.15 51.10
C LYS A 307 -94.38 -58.08 52.12
N ALA A 308 -93.37 -57.25 51.83
CA ALA A 308 -93.01 -56.14 52.71
C ALA A 308 -94.17 -55.12 52.87
N ARG A 309 -94.91 -54.83 51.79
CA ARG A 309 -96.12 -53.98 51.88
C ARG A 309 -97.25 -54.65 52.65
N PHE A 310 -97.40 -55.96 52.51
CA PHE A 310 -98.38 -56.72 53.27
C PHE A 310 -98.09 -56.65 54.78
N TRP A 311 -96.84 -56.85 55.20
CA TRP A 311 -96.45 -56.72 56.62
C TRP A 311 -96.57 -55.29 57.16
N LEU A 312 -96.28 -54.27 56.35
CA LEU A 312 -96.52 -52.87 56.73
C LEU A 312 -98.01 -52.61 56.98
N PHE A 313 -98.86 -53.06 56.06
CA PHE A 313 -100.31 -52.93 56.22
C PHE A 313 -100.82 -53.71 57.43
N LEU A 314 -100.34 -54.94 57.62
CA LEU A 314 -100.70 -55.79 58.75
C LEU A 314 -100.26 -55.17 60.09
N SER A 315 -99.06 -54.58 60.15
CA SER A 315 -98.58 -53.86 61.32
C SER A 315 -99.45 -52.64 61.64
N LEU A 316 -99.89 -51.89 60.64
CA LEU A 316 -100.80 -50.74 60.82
C LEU A 316 -102.16 -51.17 61.37
N VAL A 317 -102.71 -52.28 60.84
CA VAL A 317 -103.97 -52.86 61.32
C VAL A 317 -103.82 -53.39 62.74
N LEU A 318 -102.73 -54.09 63.06
CA LEU A 318 -102.43 -54.57 64.41
C LEU A 318 -102.21 -53.42 65.39
N PHE A 319 -101.64 -52.30 64.97
CA PHE A 319 -101.49 -51.10 65.81
C PHE A 319 -102.85 -50.50 66.19
N GLY A 320 -103.75 -50.34 65.21
CA GLY A 320 -105.12 -49.89 65.45
C GLY A 320 -105.91 -50.86 66.32
N GLY A 321 -105.80 -52.16 66.02
CA GLY A 321 -106.45 -53.23 66.76
C GLY A 321 -105.95 -53.37 68.19
N ALA A 322 -104.63 -53.28 68.43
CA ALA A 322 -104.04 -53.32 69.76
C ALA A 322 -104.46 -52.09 70.58
N SER A 323 -104.46 -50.89 69.97
CA SER A 323 -104.92 -49.67 70.65
C SER A 323 -106.39 -49.76 71.05
N TRP A 324 -107.24 -50.25 70.14
CA TRP A 324 -108.65 -50.52 70.44
C TRP A 324 -108.80 -51.59 71.54
N TRP A 325 -108.04 -52.67 71.47
CA TRP A 325 -108.09 -53.78 72.42
C TRP A 325 -107.68 -53.34 73.82
N ILE A 326 -106.55 -52.65 73.94
CA ILE A 326 -106.06 -52.08 75.21
C ILE A 326 -107.13 -51.14 75.78
N TYR A 327 -107.70 -50.24 74.97
CA TYR A 327 -108.78 -49.37 75.42
C TYR A 327 -109.97 -50.16 75.99
N ASN A 328 -110.41 -51.23 75.32
CA ASN A 328 -111.53 -52.05 75.80
C ASN A 328 -111.18 -52.88 77.05
N VAL A 329 -109.95 -53.38 77.16
CA VAL A 329 -109.49 -54.11 78.35
C VAL A 329 -109.53 -53.20 79.57
N PHE A 330 -109.05 -51.96 79.45
CA PHE A 330 -109.04 -51.02 80.57
C PHE A 330 -110.39 -50.37 80.88
N THR A 331 -111.31 -50.25 79.91
CA THR A 331 -112.62 -49.57 80.13
C THR A 331 -113.79 -50.51 80.34
N ARG A 332 -113.77 -51.72 79.76
CA ARG A 332 -114.94 -52.59 79.67
C ARG A 332 -114.75 -53.96 80.30
N PHE A 333 -113.53 -54.48 80.28
CA PHE A 333 -113.17 -55.80 80.83
C PHE A 333 -112.30 -55.71 82.09
N GLY A 334 -112.20 -54.54 82.71
CA GLY A 334 -111.48 -54.38 83.96
C GLY A 334 -112.04 -55.34 85.00
N VAL A 335 -111.25 -56.35 85.35
CA VAL A 335 -111.52 -57.17 86.54
C VAL A 335 -111.52 -56.20 87.73
N HIS A 336 -112.47 -56.34 88.64
CA HIS A 336 -112.53 -55.57 89.89
C HIS A 336 -112.28 -56.54 91.03
N THR A 337 -111.01 -56.76 91.35
CA THR A 337 -110.61 -57.44 92.59
C THR A 337 -110.34 -56.40 93.68
N ASP A 338 -110.38 -56.80 94.96
CA ASP A 338 -110.19 -55.89 96.09
C ASP A 338 -108.81 -55.19 96.11
N SER A 339 -107.88 -55.59 95.24
CA SER A 339 -106.54 -55.00 95.10
C SER A 339 -106.35 -54.37 93.72
N VAL A 340 -106.28 -53.04 93.69
CA VAL A 340 -106.02 -52.23 92.48
C VAL A 340 -104.74 -52.67 91.75
N TRP A 341 -103.73 -53.13 92.50
CA TRP A 341 -102.48 -53.61 91.90
C TRP A 341 -102.63 -54.94 91.17
N ALA A 342 -103.52 -55.83 91.62
CA ALA A 342 -103.76 -57.10 90.95
C ALA A 342 -104.47 -56.89 89.61
N ASP A 343 -105.46 -55.98 89.56
CA ASP A 343 -106.20 -55.67 88.34
C ASP A 343 -105.29 -55.01 87.28
N VAL A 344 -104.37 -54.13 87.69
CA VAL A 344 -103.39 -53.54 86.76
C VAL A 344 -102.48 -54.61 86.18
N VAL A 345 -101.96 -55.55 87.00
CA VAL A 345 -101.06 -56.60 86.51
C VAL A 345 -101.78 -57.56 85.54
N ILE A 346 -103.03 -57.94 85.84
CA ILE A 346 -103.82 -58.83 84.97
C ILE A 346 -104.15 -58.14 83.64
N ASN A 347 -104.57 -56.88 83.68
CA ASN A 347 -104.88 -56.11 82.46
C ASN A 347 -103.62 -55.82 81.63
N VAL A 348 -102.47 -55.59 82.28
CA VAL A 348 -101.18 -55.46 81.59
C VAL A 348 -100.75 -56.80 80.96
N ALA A 349 -100.95 -57.93 81.64
CA ALA A 349 -100.65 -59.26 81.10
C ALA A 349 -101.55 -59.63 79.91
N MET A 350 -102.83 -59.26 79.94
CA MET A 350 -103.74 -59.43 78.80
C MET A 350 -103.37 -58.49 77.64
N SER A 351 -102.98 -57.26 77.95
CA SER A 351 -102.55 -56.26 76.96
C SER A 351 -101.19 -56.61 76.34
N SER A 352 -100.29 -57.26 77.08
CA SER A 352 -98.96 -57.61 76.59
C SER A 352 -98.98 -58.59 75.43
N MET A 353 -100.01 -59.43 75.30
CA MET A 353 -100.15 -60.34 74.16
C MET A 353 -100.43 -59.58 72.85
N ALA A 354 -101.22 -58.49 72.91
CA ALA A 354 -101.48 -57.63 71.76
C ALA A 354 -100.23 -56.80 71.39
N VAL A 355 -99.51 -56.29 72.40
CA VAL A 355 -98.25 -55.55 72.18
C VAL A 355 -97.15 -56.46 71.61
N PHE A 356 -97.08 -57.71 72.06
CA PHE A 356 -96.13 -58.69 71.53
C PHE A 356 -96.39 -59.01 70.05
N ALA A 357 -97.65 -59.20 69.65
CA ALA A 357 -98.01 -59.41 68.24
C ALA A 357 -97.61 -58.23 67.34
N LEU A 358 -97.73 -57.01 67.87
CA LEU A 358 -97.34 -55.78 67.19
C LEU A 358 -95.82 -55.68 67.01
N ILE A 359 -95.05 -55.96 68.07
CA ILE A 359 -93.57 -56.00 68.02
C ILE A 359 -93.10 -57.07 67.05
N PHE A 360 -93.72 -58.26 67.06
CA PHE A 360 -93.39 -59.35 66.14
C PHE A 360 -93.61 -58.94 64.67
N ALA A 361 -94.75 -58.31 64.36
CA ALA A 361 -95.04 -57.83 63.00
C ALA A 361 -94.05 -56.73 62.54
N LEU A 362 -93.64 -55.83 63.42
CA LEU A 362 -92.63 -54.80 63.12
C LEU A 362 -91.23 -55.42 62.89
N TRP A 363 -90.88 -56.45 63.65
CA TRP A 363 -89.59 -57.13 63.52
C TRP A 363 -89.47 -57.88 62.19
N GLU A 364 -90.52 -58.61 61.80
CA GLU A 364 -90.54 -59.32 60.52
C GLU A 364 -90.59 -58.36 59.33
N TYR A 365 -91.30 -57.22 59.46
CA TYR A 365 -91.24 -56.14 58.47
C TYR A 365 -89.83 -55.56 58.31
N GLY A 366 -89.11 -55.33 59.42
CA GLY A 366 -87.72 -54.84 59.39
C GLY A 366 -86.77 -55.83 58.71
N LYS A 367 -86.96 -57.12 58.96
CA LYS A 367 -86.17 -58.20 58.33
C LYS A 367 -86.42 -58.31 56.83
N GLU A 368 -87.68 -58.25 56.39
CA GLU A 368 -88.02 -58.29 54.96
C GLU A 368 -87.51 -57.05 54.21
N ARG A 369 -87.58 -55.86 54.82
CA ARG A 369 -87.08 -54.62 54.20
C ARG A 369 -85.57 -54.64 54.03
N LYS A 370 -84.82 -55.11 55.03
CA LYS A 370 -83.37 -55.24 54.94
C LYS A 370 -82.96 -56.18 53.80
N LEU A 371 -83.65 -57.31 53.65
CA LEU A 371 -83.42 -58.22 52.53
C LEU A 371 -83.74 -57.54 51.18
N GLN A 372 -84.85 -56.80 51.09
CA GLN A 372 -85.21 -56.07 49.88
C GLN A 372 -84.15 -55.04 49.48
N GLU A 373 -83.58 -54.31 50.44
CA GLU A 373 -82.52 -53.32 50.20
C GLU A 373 -81.22 -54.00 49.75
N GLU A 374 -80.83 -55.12 50.37
CA GLU A 374 -79.65 -55.87 49.95
C GLU A 374 -79.78 -56.42 48.52
N TYR A 375 -80.95 -56.97 48.14
CA TYR A 375 -81.18 -57.45 46.78
C TYR A 375 -81.27 -56.31 45.76
N ALA A 376 -81.88 -55.18 46.11
CA ALA A 376 -81.94 -54.01 45.22
C ALA A 376 -80.56 -53.38 45.01
N PHE A 377 -79.72 -53.32 46.04
CA PHE A 377 -78.35 -52.84 45.93
C PHE A 377 -77.51 -53.78 45.05
N ARG A 378 -77.63 -55.09 45.24
CA ARG A 378 -76.92 -56.08 44.41
C ARG A 378 -77.39 -56.04 42.95
N GLU A 379 -78.67 -55.88 42.67
CA GLU A 379 -79.19 -55.73 41.31
C GLU A 379 -78.65 -54.45 40.64
N THR A 380 -78.63 -53.34 41.37
CA THR A 380 -78.09 -52.07 40.85
C THR A 380 -76.60 -52.19 40.55
N ILE A 381 -75.83 -52.85 41.41
CA ILE A 381 -74.41 -53.13 41.15
C ILE A 381 -74.27 -53.92 39.85
N VAL A 382 -74.99 -55.03 39.70
CA VAL A 382 -74.92 -55.86 38.48
C VAL A 382 -75.26 -55.01 37.24
N LEU A 383 -76.32 -54.19 37.29
CA LEU A 383 -76.72 -53.34 36.17
C LEU A 383 -75.65 -52.30 35.80
N THR A 384 -75.09 -51.61 36.80
CA THR A 384 -74.01 -50.63 36.57
C THR A 384 -72.73 -51.28 36.07
N LEU A 385 -72.44 -52.51 36.52
CA LEU A 385 -71.28 -53.27 36.09
C LEU A 385 -71.44 -53.78 34.65
N THR A 386 -72.63 -54.24 34.28
CA THR A 386 -72.96 -54.62 32.90
C THR A 386 -72.79 -53.42 31.97
N ALA A 387 -73.28 -52.24 32.35
CA ALA A 387 -73.07 -51.01 31.57
C ALA A 387 -71.58 -50.60 31.49
N CYS A 388 -70.81 -50.80 32.57
CA CYS A 388 -69.38 -50.53 32.59
C CYS A 388 -68.61 -51.51 31.68
N LEU A 389 -68.98 -52.78 31.66
CA LEU A 389 -68.40 -53.79 30.75
C LEU A 389 -68.71 -53.49 29.28
N GLU A 390 -69.90 -53.01 28.97
CA GLU A 390 -70.30 -52.60 27.62
C GLU A 390 -69.49 -51.39 27.13
N GLN A 391 -69.18 -50.43 28.02
CA GLN A 391 -68.28 -49.31 27.72
C GLN A 391 -66.80 -49.74 27.58
N LEU A 392 -66.37 -50.75 28.34
CA LEU A 392 -65.00 -51.28 28.28
C LEU A 392 -64.73 -52.11 27.01
N ASP A 393 -65.74 -52.75 26.43
CA ASP A 393 -65.63 -53.44 25.14
C ASP A 393 -65.34 -52.48 23.98
N ALA A 394 -65.65 -51.19 24.14
CA ALA A 394 -65.30 -50.13 23.18
C ALA A 394 -63.87 -49.58 23.38
N CYS A 395 -63.18 -49.89 24.49
CA CYS A 395 -61.93 -49.23 24.88
C CYS A 395 -60.72 -50.16 25.14
N ASN A 396 -60.82 -51.47 24.87
CA ASN A 396 -59.69 -52.41 24.80
C ASN A 396 -58.68 -52.34 25.97
N ARG A 397 -59.18 -52.38 27.22
CA ARG A 397 -58.36 -52.37 28.45
C ARG A 397 -58.51 -53.70 29.21
N ASP A 398 -57.63 -54.65 28.93
CA ASP A 398 -57.72 -56.04 29.41
C ASP A 398 -57.55 -56.22 30.93
N ASP A 399 -56.77 -55.36 31.59
CA ASP A 399 -56.51 -55.45 33.04
C ASP A 399 -57.76 -55.16 33.89
N VAL A 400 -58.57 -54.20 33.42
CA VAL A 400 -59.82 -53.80 34.09
C VAL A 400 -60.91 -54.84 33.88
N LYS A 401 -60.94 -55.48 32.70
CA LYS A 401 -61.88 -56.55 32.36
C LYS A 401 -61.69 -57.78 33.27
N LYS A 402 -60.44 -58.12 33.59
CA LYS A 402 -60.10 -59.26 34.47
C LYS A 402 -60.46 -59.02 35.95
N LEU A 403 -60.26 -57.81 36.45
CA LEU A 403 -60.67 -57.41 37.81
C LEU A 403 -62.19 -57.38 37.97
N LEU A 404 -62.91 -56.91 36.95
CA LEU A 404 -64.37 -56.88 36.94
C LEU A 404 -64.96 -58.29 36.88
N SER A 405 -64.42 -59.19 36.05
CA SER A 405 -64.92 -60.57 35.97
C SER A 405 -64.72 -61.36 37.26
N ASP A 406 -63.57 -61.22 37.92
CA ASP A 406 -63.30 -61.89 39.22
C ASP A 406 -64.21 -61.35 40.34
N THR A 407 -64.57 -60.06 40.26
CA THR A 407 -65.52 -59.44 41.19
C THR A 407 -66.96 -59.96 40.97
N VAL A 408 -67.38 -60.16 39.72
CA VAL A 408 -68.67 -60.78 39.37
C VAL A 408 -68.75 -62.21 39.91
N GLU A 409 -67.71 -63.00 39.72
CA GLU A 409 -67.68 -64.39 40.14
C GLU A 409 -67.75 -64.53 41.66
N LYS A 410 -67.08 -63.65 42.42
CA LYS A 410 -67.17 -63.58 43.89
C LYS A 410 -68.53 -63.10 44.39
N LEU A 411 -69.21 -62.22 43.66
CA LEU A 411 -70.55 -61.74 44.00
C LEU A 411 -71.62 -62.80 43.71
N CYS A 412 -71.49 -63.55 42.62
CA CYS A 412 -72.42 -64.61 42.22
C CYS A 412 -72.23 -65.92 43.01
N SER A 413 -71.01 -66.26 43.44
CA SER A 413 -70.71 -67.51 44.16
C SER A 413 -71.13 -67.51 45.65
N LYS A 414 -71.49 -66.36 46.23
CA LYS A 414 -71.99 -66.25 47.62
C LYS A 414 -73.52 -66.32 47.75
N LEU A 415 -74.24 -66.78 46.72
CA LEU A 415 -75.67 -67.11 46.82
C LEU A 415 -75.86 -68.53 47.40
N PRO A 416 -76.39 -68.71 48.63
CA PRO A 416 -77.11 -69.94 48.93
C PRO A 416 -78.42 -69.96 48.13
N VAL A 417 -78.72 -71.09 47.50
CA VAL A 417 -80.00 -71.41 46.85
C VAL A 417 -81.15 -71.37 47.87
#